data_AF-A0A399RXM9-F1
#
_entry.id   AF-A0A399RXM9-F1
#
_cell.length_a   1.000
_cell.length_b   1.000
_cell.length_c   1.000
_cell.angle_alpha   90.00
_cell.angle_beta   90.00
_cell.angle_gamma   90.00
#
_symmetry.space_group_name_H-M   'P 1'
#
loop_
_entity.id
_entity.type
_entity.pdbx_description
1 polymer ?
#
loop_
_entity_poly.entity_id
_entity_poly.type
_entity_poly.pdbx_seq_one_letter_code
_entity_poly.pdbx_strand_id
1 'polypeptide(L)'
;ELSKVYVEQGSHGAGVARPLMAETLRVARELAGERGRDAEAGIWLGVNEHNARAIRFYERSGFRIVGTRSFRLSDAVETDHVMEQALAAPAGE
;
A
#
# COMPACT_ATOMS: atom_id res chain seq x y z
N GLU A 1 -5.79 5.23 4.26
CA GLU A 1 -6.06 4.09 3.37
C GLU A 1 -5.67 4.47 1.95
N LEU A 2 -4.87 3.63 1.27
CA LEU A 2 -4.66 3.69 -0.18
C LEU A 2 -5.72 2.78 -0.84
N SER A 3 -6.71 3.40 -1.48
CA SER A 3 -7.86 2.66 -2.02
C SER A 3 -7.59 2.02 -3.38
N LYS A 4 -6.83 2.69 -4.26
CA LYS A 4 -6.59 2.27 -5.65
C LYS A 4 -5.24 2.78 -6.14
N VAL A 5 -4.49 1.91 -6.80
CA VAL A 5 -3.32 2.28 -7.59
C VAL A 5 -3.20 1.31 -8.76
N TYR A 6 -3.25 1.86 -9.98
CA TYR A 6 -3.21 1.07 -11.20
C TYR A 6 -2.22 1.68 -12.17
N VAL A 7 -1.53 0.80 -12.87
CA VAL A 7 -0.74 1.16 -14.05
C VAL A 7 -1.34 0.40 -15.21
N GLU A 8 -1.54 1.11 -16.32
CA GLU A 8 -2.01 0.53 -17.57
C GLU A 8 -1.11 -0.66 -17.98
N GLN A 9 -1.73 -1.72 -18.50
CA GLN A 9 -1.02 -2.95 -18.85
C GLN A 9 0.14 -2.73 -19.82
N GLY A 10 -0.03 -1.87 -20.83
CA GLY A 10 1.03 -1.51 -21.79
C GLY A 10 2.21 -0.77 -21.18
N SER A 11 2.04 -0.21 -19.98
CA SER A 11 3.07 0.51 -19.23
C SER A 11 3.72 -0.35 -18.14
N HIS A 12 3.42 -1.64 -18.06
CA HIS A 12 4.09 -2.56 -17.14
C HIS A 12 5.54 -2.76 -17.58
N GLY A 13 6.50 -2.69 -16.64
CA GLY A 13 7.92 -2.76 -16.96
C GLY A 13 8.56 -1.44 -17.38
N ALA A 14 7.77 -0.40 -17.68
CA ALA A 14 8.27 0.94 -18.04
C ALA A 14 8.77 1.77 -16.85
N GLY A 15 8.83 1.19 -15.65
CA GLY A 15 9.32 1.87 -14.44
C GLY A 15 8.35 2.84 -13.76
N VAL A 16 7.20 3.15 -14.37
CA VAL A 16 6.25 4.19 -13.89
C VAL A 16 5.59 3.90 -12.54
N ALA A 17 5.49 2.61 -12.14
CA ALA A 17 4.84 2.22 -10.89
C ALA A 17 5.60 2.72 -9.64
N ARG A 18 6.94 2.73 -9.69
CA ARG A 18 7.78 3.14 -8.56
C ARG A 18 7.65 4.65 -8.26
N PRO A 19 7.81 5.56 -9.25
CA PRO A 19 7.56 6.98 -9.04
C PRO A 19 6.15 7.28 -8.54
N LEU A 20 5.12 6.61 -9.10
CA LEU A 20 3.74 6.80 -8.65
C LEU A 20 3.56 6.45 -7.17
N MET A 21 4.14 5.34 -6.72
CA MET A 21 4.09 4.96 -5.29
C MET A 21 4.92 5.89 -4.42
N ALA A 22 6.10 6.32 -4.87
CA ALA A 22 6.93 7.26 -4.12
C ALA A 22 6.19 8.59 -3.87
N GLU A 23 5.53 9.11 -4.90
CA GLU A 23 4.73 10.34 -4.79
C GLU A 23 3.50 10.15 -3.91
N THR A 24 2.84 8.99 -4.01
CA THR A 24 1.73 8.62 -3.10
C THR A 24 2.16 8.65 -1.64
N LEU A 25 3.34 8.10 -1.32
CA LEU A 25 3.88 8.08 0.04
C LEU A 25 4.30 9.48 0.50
N ARG A 26 4.88 10.31 -0.39
CA ARG A 26 5.21 11.71 -0.09
C ARG A 26 3.97 12.49 0.36
N VAL A 27 2.90 12.43 -0.44
CA VAL A 27 1.63 13.10 -0.13
C VAL A 27 1.02 12.55 1.16
N ALA A 28 1.10 11.24 1.40
CA ALA A 28 0.59 10.65 2.63
C ALA A 28 1.33 11.15 3.89
N ARG A 29 2.64 11.36 3.81
CA ARG A 29 3.46 11.92 4.90
C ARG A 29 3.10 13.38 5.18
N GLU A 30 2.93 14.19 4.14
CA GLU A 30 2.53 15.60 4.30
C GLU A 30 1.17 15.72 5.00
N LEU A 31 0.19 14.93 4.57
CA LEU A 31 -1.13 14.88 5.20
C LEU A 31 -1.11 14.36 6.64
N ALA A 32 -0.12 13.53 7.00
CA ALA A 32 0.06 13.07 8.38
C ALA A 32 0.65 14.17 9.27
N GLY A 33 1.68 14.87 8.77
CA GLY A 33 2.34 16.00 9.43
C GLY A 33 1.40 17.17 9.70
N GLU A 34 0.58 17.56 8.73
CA GLU A 34 -0.43 18.62 8.90
C GLU A 34 -1.46 18.31 9.99
N ARG A 35 -1.68 17.02 10.29
CA ARG A 35 -2.67 16.56 11.27
C ARG A 35 -2.05 16.32 12.66
N GLY A 36 -0.77 16.61 12.86
CA GLY A 36 -0.06 16.41 14.14
C GLY A 36 -0.03 14.95 14.60
N ARG A 37 -0.03 13.99 13.66
CA ARG A 37 0.00 12.54 13.95
C ARG A 37 1.40 12.00 13.74
N ASP A 38 2.36 12.50 14.50
CA ASP A 38 3.77 12.50 14.08
C ASP A 38 4.66 11.37 14.61
N ALA A 39 4.11 10.31 15.19
CA ALA A 39 4.91 9.13 15.58
C ALA A 39 4.37 7.79 15.08
N GLU A 40 3.05 7.65 14.93
CA GLU A 40 2.41 6.35 14.62
C GLU A 40 1.56 6.39 13.33
N ALA A 41 1.64 7.45 12.53
CA ALA A 41 0.89 7.50 11.28
C ALA A 41 1.34 6.38 10.33
N GLY A 42 0.38 5.61 9.83
CA GLY A 42 0.58 4.56 8.83
C GLY A 42 -0.33 4.74 7.63
N ILE A 43 0.07 4.15 6.51
CA ILE A 43 -0.78 3.95 5.33
C ILE A 43 -1.01 2.46 5.15
N TRP A 44 -2.27 2.10 4.92
CA TRP A 44 -2.66 0.70 4.71
C TRP A 44 -3.48 0.53 3.43
N LEU A 45 -3.49 -0.69 2.91
CA LEU A 45 -4.23 -1.12 1.72
C LEU A 45 -4.74 -2.55 1.89
N GLY A 46 -5.81 -2.88 1.16
CA GLY A 46 -6.24 -4.25 0.91
C GLY A 46 -5.71 -4.73 -0.44
N VAL A 47 -5.27 -5.99 -0.51
CA VAL A 47 -4.88 -6.63 -1.78
C VAL A 47 -5.30 -8.09 -1.75
N ASN A 48 -5.98 -8.54 -2.82
CA ASN A 48 -6.34 -9.95 -2.98
C ASN A 48 -5.12 -10.85 -2.80
N GLU A 49 -5.24 -11.89 -1.97
CA GLU A 49 -4.12 -12.75 -1.57
C GLU A 49 -3.48 -13.50 -2.75
N HIS A 50 -4.23 -13.69 -3.85
CA HIS A 50 -3.74 -14.34 -5.05
C HIS A 50 -3.00 -13.37 -6.00
N ASN A 51 -3.01 -12.06 -5.74
CA ASN A 51 -2.33 -11.06 -6.58
C ASN A 51 -0.84 -10.94 -6.22
N ALA A 52 -0.09 -12.02 -6.45
CA ALA A 52 1.33 -12.11 -6.11
C ALA A 52 2.19 -11.00 -6.75
N ARG A 53 1.78 -10.46 -7.91
CA ARG A 53 2.48 -9.33 -8.56
C ARG A 53 2.34 -8.04 -7.74
N ALA A 54 1.12 -7.71 -7.31
CA ALA A 54 0.86 -6.52 -6.52
C ALA A 54 1.46 -6.65 -5.12
N ILE A 55 1.33 -7.80 -4.47
CA ILE A 55 1.93 -8.07 -3.15
C ILE A 55 3.44 -7.82 -3.19
N ARG A 56 4.17 -8.43 -4.12
CA ARG A 56 5.62 -8.20 -4.29
C ARG A 56 5.97 -6.74 -4.58
N PHE A 57 5.09 -6.02 -5.28
CA PHE A 57 5.29 -4.59 -5.52
C PHE A 57 5.16 -3.78 -4.23
N TYR A 58 4.13 -4.03 -3.42
CA TYR A 58 3.93 -3.37 -2.14
C TYR A 58 5.03 -3.71 -1.13
N GLU A 59 5.48 -4.96 -1.05
CA GLU A 59 6.62 -5.36 -0.22
C GLU A 59 7.88 -4.55 -0.56
N ARG A 60 8.22 -4.43 -1.86
CA ARG A 60 9.34 -3.60 -2.33
C ARG A 60 9.15 -2.10 -2.08
N SER A 61 7.91 -1.66 -1.89
CA SER A 61 7.56 -0.29 -1.54
C SER A 61 7.51 -0.05 -0.03
N GLY A 62 7.87 -1.04 0.80
CA GLY A 62 7.97 -0.91 2.26
C GLY A 62 6.70 -1.33 3.03
N PHE A 63 5.70 -1.89 2.36
CA PHE A 63 4.53 -2.44 3.03
C PHE A 63 4.81 -3.85 3.58
N ARG A 64 4.17 -4.18 4.70
CA ARG A 64 4.17 -5.52 5.29
C ARG A 64 2.75 -6.01 5.50
N ILE A 65 2.51 -7.31 5.39
CA ILE A 65 1.22 -7.91 5.75
C ILE A 65 1.04 -7.78 7.26
N VAL A 66 -0.07 -7.20 7.70
CA VAL A 66 -0.44 -7.04 9.13
C VAL A 66 -1.70 -7.82 9.50
N GLY A 67 -2.39 -8.40 8.51
CA GLY A 67 -3.56 -9.23 8.73
C GLY A 67 -4.23 -9.64 7.43
N THR A 68 -5.40 -10.24 7.57
CA THR A 68 -6.25 -10.65 6.46
C THR A 68 -7.69 -10.21 6.73
N ARG A 69 -8.44 -10.03 5.64
CA ARG A 69 -9.87 -9.76 5.70
C ARG A 69 -10.57 -10.63 4.68
N SER A 70 -11.40 -11.56 5.15
CA SER A 70 -12.25 -12.36 4.29
C SER A 70 -13.64 -11.73 4.15
N PHE A 71 -14.20 -11.77 2.96
CA PHE A 71 -15.53 -11.28 2.66
C PHE A 71 -16.21 -12.20 1.64
N ARG A 72 -17.54 -12.31 1.72
CA ARG A 72 -18.30 -13.10 0.76
C ARG A 72 -18.61 -12.25 -0.48
N LEU A 73 -18.20 -12.74 -1.65
CA LEU A 73 -18.52 -12.16 -2.95
C LEU A 73 -19.35 -13.20 -3.72
N SER A 74 -20.66 -12.95 -3.84
CA SER A 74 -21.60 -13.93 -4.39
C SER A 74 -21.51 -15.28 -3.62
N ASP A 75 -21.17 -16.36 -4.32
CA ASP A 75 -21.05 -17.70 -3.77
C ASP A 75 -19.61 -18.05 -3.34
N ALA A 76 -18.67 -17.12 -3.49
CA ALA A 76 -17.27 -17.29 -3.14
C ALA A 76 -16.90 -16.50 -1.87
N VAL A 77 -15.91 -17.00 -1.14
CA VAL A 77 -15.22 -16.24 -0.11
C VAL A 77 -13.92 -15.77 -0.71
N GLU A 78 -13.75 -14.45 -0.77
CA GLU A 78 -12.50 -13.81 -1.16
C GLU A 78 -11.73 -13.41 0.10
N THR A 79 -10.40 -13.44 0.01
CA THR A 79 -9.52 -13.01 1.10
C THR A 79 -8.52 -11.98 0.57
N ASP A 80 -8.52 -10.83 1.22
CA ASP A 80 -7.49 -9.82 1.01
C ASP A 80 -6.46 -9.89 2.14
N HIS A 81 -5.18 -9.71 1.80
CA HIS A 81 -4.19 -9.26 2.76
C HIS A 81 -4.42 -7.78 3.07
N VAL A 82 -4.35 -7.44 4.36
CA VAL A 82 -4.19 -6.06 4.82
C VAL A 82 -2.70 -5.80 4.94
N MET A 83 -2.20 -4.84 4.18
CA MET A 83 -0.79 -4.45 4.21
C MET A 83 -0.65 -3.01 4.71
N GLU A 84 0.37 -2.75 5.53
CA GLU A 84 0.64 -1.44 6.11
C GLU A 84 2.10 -1.03 5.96
N GLN A 85 2.34 0.28 5.83
CA GLN A 85 3.64 0.91 5.95
C GLN A 85 3.56 2.09 6.93
N ALA A 86 4.53 2.20 7.83
CA ALA A 86 4.68 3.38 8.68
C ALA A 86 5.08 4.61 7.84
N LEU A 87 4.44 5.75 8.08
CA LEU A 87 4.73 7.02 7.42
C LEU A 87 5.72 7.89 8.19
N ALA A 88 5.97 7.58 9.47
CA ALA A 88 7.01 8.24 10.25
C ALA A 88 8.36 8.13 9.51
N ALA A 89 9.17 9.19 9.57
CA ALA A 89 10.56 9.09 9.15
C ALA A 89 11.23 7.99 10.01
N PRO A 90 12.08 7.11 9.43
CA PRO A 90 12.92 6.28 10.25
C PRO A 90 13.67 7.22 11.21
N ALA A 91 13.52 6.98 12.52
CA ALA A 91 14.37 7.63 13.50
C ALA A 91 15.81 7.42 13.02
N GLY A 92 16.54 8.51 12.85
CA GLY A 92 17.85 8.52 12.20
C GLY A 92 18.78 7.41 12.68
N GLU A 93 19.54 6.88 11.74
CA GLU A 93 20.81 6.21 12.03
C GLU A 93 21.93 7.25 11.95
#